data_AF-A0A2K8VF16-F1
#
_entry.id   AF-A0A2K8VF16-F1
#
_cell.length_a   1.000
_cell.length_b   1.000
_cell.length_c   1.000
_cell.angle_alpha   90.00
_cell.angle_beta   90.00
_cell.angle_gamma   90.00
#
_symmetry.space_group_name_H-M   'P 1'
#
loop_
_entity.id
_entity.type
_entity.pdbx_description
1 polymer ?
#
loop_
_entity_poly.entity_id
_entity_poly.type
_entity_poly.pdbx_seq_one_letter_code
_entity_poly.pdbx_strand_id
1 'polypeptide(L)'
;MKNILITIVTMAVAFGISFYVLTNFYKHDNELDLEIEGTSNLYVNSSTDDTTLDTDADFTDNDTETSYNESDLVTDTNSVNTDMFPDTEAIFADLTQWKTYFNRNVNLSSNFVPLNNQGEEIDKGDFLSDLTSGSFAPIKLLSGTEMYQLYDIENIQNQKISASVIEAADLAYAYFVKEGTKLPEFNFSDINGSNFSNSSTSEKIIILTCWKIDSKKSISEFSRLNKLYDKYEAYEDVIFLSISSDKSSKLLQFLTKKEFRYPVVADQESYMKDQIEVRQYPTHLIIDEDGNIEKMVSSVSQLEAALEKIAEPDLTDLEEEEGM
;
A
#
# COMPACT_ATOMS: atom_id res chain seq x y z
N MET A 1 -18.74 12.03 -22.45
CA MET A 1 -19.53 11.99 -21.20
C MET A 1 -18.50 11.79 -20.11
N LYS A 2 -18.10 12.86 -19.38
CA LYS A 2 -16.87 12.86 -18.55
C LYS A 2 -17.16 13.12 -17.06
N ASN A 3 -18.43 13.12 -16.68
CA ASN A 3 -18.93 13.77 -15.45
C ASN A 3 -19.47 12.79 -14.40
N ILE A 4 -19.49 11.48 -14.69
CA ILE A 4 -20.03 10.46 -13.76
C ILE A 4 -19.02 10.20 -12.62
N LEU A 5 -17.74 10.04 -12.96
CA LEU A 5 -16.64 9.88 -11.99
C LEU A 5 -16.67 10.98 -10.89
N ILE A 6 -16.79 12.24 -11.31
CA ILE A 6 -16.90 13.42 -10.44
C ILE A 6 -18.14 13.32 -9.51
N THR A 7 -19.26 12.81 -10.03
CA THR A 7 -20.52 12.69 -9.28
C THR A 7 -20.45 11.60 -8.19
N ILE A 8 -19.70 10.53 -8.42
CA ILE A 8 -19.53 9.44 -7.44
C ILE A 8 -18.53 9.85 -6.35
N VAL A 9 -17.38 10.43 -6.72
CA VAL A 9 -16.35 10.88 -5.75
C VAL A 9 -16.87 11.99 -4.83
N THR A 10 -17.59 12.99 -5.35
CA THR A 10 -18.15 14.08 -4.52
C THR A 10 -19.15 13.57 -3.48
N MET A 11 -19.91 12.50 -3.76
CA MET A 11 -20.84 11.93 -2.80
C MET A 11 -20.14 11.20 -1.64
N ALA A 12 -18.98 10.57 -1.89
CA ALA A 12 -18.16 9.97 -0.83
C ALA A 12 -17.58 11.03 0.12
N VAL A 13 -17.09 12.15 -0.43
CA VAL A 13 -16.57 13.29 0.35
C VAL A 13 -17.66 13.91 1.25
N ALA A 14 -18.88 14.08 0.73
CA ALA A 14 -19.99 14.66 1.49
C ALA A 14 -20.36 13.86 2.77
N PHE A 15 -20.39 12.52 2.68
CA PHE A 15 -20.64 11.66 3.83
C PHE A 15 -19.45 11.61 4.80
N GLY A 16 -18.20 11.59 4.29
CA GLY A 16 -17.00 11.64 5.11
C GLY A 16 -16.93 12.92 5.97
N ILE A 17 -17.15 14.09 5.35
CA ILE A 17 -17.17 15.37 6.06
C ILE A 17 -18.33 15.42 7.06
N SER A 18 -19.53 14.98 6.70
CA SER A 18 -20.66 14.95 7.65
C SER A 18 -20.37 14.08 8.88
N PHE A 19 -19.76 12.91 8.71
CA PHE A 19 -19.40 12.03 9.83
C PHE A 19 -18.28 12.62 10.70
N TYR A 20 -17.27 13.25 10.08
CA TYR A 20 -16.19 13.94 10.80
C TYR A 20 -16.70 15.16 11.60
N VAL A 21 -17.59 15.95 11.01
CA VAL A 21 -18.24 17.09 11.70
C VAL A 21 -19.11 16.61 12.85
N LEU A 22 -19.93 15.57 12.66
CA LEU A 22 -20.76 14.98 13.73
C LEU A 22 -19.92 14.45 14.90
N THR A 23 -18.81 13.75 14.61
CA THR A 23 -17.93 13.20 15.66
C THR A 23 -17.14 14.27 16.41
N ASN A 24 -16.73 15.36 15.74
CA ASN A 24 -16.11 16.50 16.43
C ASN A 24 -17.13 17.34 17.24
N PHE A 25 -18.35 17.58 16.74
CA PHE A 25 -19.40 18.26 17.52
C PHE A 25 -19.77 17.47 18.79
N TYR A 26 -19.99 16.15 18.67
CA TYR A 26 -20.28 15.29 19.84
C TYR A 26 -19.15 15.26 20.88
N LYS A 27 -17.92 15.61 20.47
CA LYS A 27 -16.75 15.72 21.34
C LYS A 27 -16.57 17.12 21.93
N HIS A 28 -17.29 18.12 21.44
CA HIS A 28 -17.22 19.51 21.92
C HIS A 28 -18.34 19.86 22.92
N ASP A 29 -19.53 19.25 22.77
CA ASP A 29 -20.68 19.48 23.66
C ASP A 29 -20.62 18.72 25.02
N ASN A 30 -19.53 17.99 25.31
CA ASN A 30 -19.35 17.20 26.55
C ASN A 30 -18.16 17.68 27.41
N GLU A 31 -18.04 18.99 27.61
CA GLU A 31 -17.25 19.56 28.71
C GLU A 31 -18.13 20.55 29.50
N LEU A 32 -18.80 20.04 30.53
CA LEU A 32 -19.59 20.83 31.48
C LEU A 32 -19.42 20.24 32.89
N ASP A 33 -18.93 21.06 33.82
CA ASP A 33 -18.56 20.62 35.17
C ASP A 33 -19.74 20.10 36.00
N LEU A 34 -19.49 19.05 36.80
CA LEU A 34 -20.22 18.77 38.03
C LEU A 34 -19.30 18.10 39.05
N GLU A 35 -18.97 18.83 40.12
CA GLU A 35 -18.10 18.40 41.22
C GLU A 35 -18.91 18.08 42.49
N ILE A 36 -18.27 17.41 43.46
CA ILE A 36 -18.60 17.29 44.89
C ILE A 36 -19.51 16.11 45.32
N GLU A 37 -19.07 15.48 46.43
CA GLU A 37 -19.73 14.48 47.31
C GLU A 37 -20.04 13.08 46.73
N GLY A 38 -19.94 11.98 47.49
CA GLY A 38 -19.51 11.84 48.89
C GLY A 38 -19.99 10.53 49.53
N THR A 39 -19.34 10.06 50.61
CA THR A 39 -19.59 8.79 51.35
C THR A 39 -19.26 7.51 50.53
N SER A 40 -18.47 6.49 50.94
CA SER A 40 -18.05 5.87 52.22
C SER A 40 -18.85 4.61 52.61
N ASN A 41 -18.18 3.44 52.62
CA ASN A 41 -18.30 2.25 53.50
C ASN A 41 -17.76 1.00 52.75
N LEU A 42 -16.80 0.18 53.25
CA LEU A 42 -16.82 -0.77 54.40
C LEU A 42 -17.78 -1.96 54.16
N TYR A 43 -17.59 -3.24 54.52
CA TYR A 43 -16.63 -4.09 55.30
C TYR A 43 -16.49 -5.46 54.53
N VAL A 44 -15.53 -6.41 54.67
CA VAL A 44 -14.14 -6.50 55.23
C VAL A 44 -13.56 -7.92 54.91
N ASN A 45 -12.43 -8.30 55.51
CA ASN A 45 -11.71 -9.60 55.53
C ASN A 45 -12.60 -10.83 55.94
N SER A 46 -12.16 -12.11 55.95
CA SER A 46 -10.83 -12.74 56.08
C SER A 46 -10.84 -14.26 55.76
N SER A 47 -9.63 -14.88 55.62
CA SER A 47 -9.23 -16.25 56.09
C SER A 47 -10.06 -17.50 55.66
N THR A 48 -9.53 -18.71 55.39
CA THR A 48 -8.20 -19.36 55.26
C THR A 48 -8.47 -20.78 54.64
N ASP A 49 -7.58 -21.76 54.40
CA ASP A 49 -6.16 -22.02 54.72
C ASP A 49 -5.54 -23.06 53.73
N ASP A 50 -4.32 -23.53 54.02
CA ASP A 50 -3.78 -24.89 53.73
C ASP A 50 -3.22 -25.27 52.32
N THR A 51 -1.89 -25.06 52.15
CA THR A 51 -0.82 -26.01 51.71
C THR A 51 -0.94 -26.87 50.41
N THR A 52 0.12 -27.24 49.65
CA THR A 52 1.60 -27.05 49.74
C THR A 52 2.32 -27.38 48.40
N LEU A 53 3.53 -26.80 48.16
CA LEU A 53 4.64 -27.28 47.27
C LEU A 53 4.33 -27.32 45.73
N ASP A 54 5.21 -27.09 44.74
CA ASP A 54 6.65 -26.70 44.56
C ASP A 54 6.84 -26.32 43.06
N THR A 55 7.81 -25.53 42.54
CA THR A 55 8.87 -24.63 43.09
C THR A 55 9.33 -23.59 42.02
N ASP A 56 9.74 -22.41 42.51
CA ASP A 56 10.88 -21.53 42.10
C ASP A 56 11.11 -20.94 40.67
N ALA A 57 11.83 -19.81 40.68
CA ALA A 57 12.47 -19.04 39.59
C ALA A 57 11.50 -18.32 38.60
N ASP A 58 10.99 -17.12 38.86
CA ASP A 58 11.58 -15.84 39.32
C ASP A 58 12.47 -15.11 38.29
N PHE A 59 12.03 -13.92 37.90
CA PHE A 59 12.85 -12.82 37.38
C PHE A 59 12.17 -11.50 37.77
N THR A 60 12.91 -10.61 38.43
CA THR A 60 12.37 -9.41 39.10
C THR A 60 12.68 -8.13 38.32
N ASP A 61 11.72 -7.20 38.31
CA ASP A 61 11.97 -5.79 37.96
C ASP A 61 12.83 -5.12 39.03
N ASN A 62 13.60 -4.09 38.64
CA ASN A 62 14.04 -3.05 39.58
C ASN A 62 14.35 -1.74 38.85
N ASP A 63 13.66 -0.67 39.24
CA ASP A 63 13.92 0.70 38.76
C ASP A 63 15.26 1.25 39.28
N THR A 64 15.83 2.20 38.55
CA THR A 64 16.74 3.21 39.12
C THR A 64 16.64 4.54 38.36
N GLU A 65 16.22 5.60 39.05
CA GLU A 65 16.26 6.97 38.54
C GLU A 65 17.72 7.46 38.39
N THR A 66 18.02 8.29 37.39
CA THR A 66 19.12 9.27 37.51
C THR A 66 18.90 10.52 36.64
N SER A 67 18.52 11.61 37.30
CA SER A 67 18.90 13.02 37.02
C SER A 67 19.29 13.41 35.58
N TYR A 68 18.39 14.10 34.88
CA TYR A 68 18.78 14.92 33.72
C TYR A 68 19.65 16.12 34.16
N ASN A 69 20.79 16.34 33.51
CA ASN A 69 21.61 17.55 33.67
C ASN A 69 21.47 18.45 32.45
N GLU A 70 20.98 19.68 32.66
CA GLU A 70 20.73 20.67 31.62
C GLU A 70 21.93 21.61 31.45
N SER A 71 23.05 21.10 30.89
CA SER A 71 24.20 21.95 30.53
C SER A 71 25.14 21.30 29.51
N ASP A 72 24.91 21.55 28.22
CA ASP A 72 25.97 21.74 27.20
C ASP A 72 25.38 22.28 25.87
N LEU A 73 24.63 23.37 25.96
CA LEU A 73 24.23 24.17 24.79
C LEU A 73 25.32 25.18 24.44
N VAL A 74 26.30 24.77 23.64
CA VAL A 74 27.23 25.69 22.95
C VAL A 74 27.11 25.48 21.44
N THR A 75 26.34 26.41 20.84
CA THR A 75 26.25 26.76 19.42
C THR A 75 27.33 26.20 18.48
N ASP A 76 26.87 25.55 17.41
CA ASP A 76 27.29 26.00 16.06
C ASP A 76 26.03 26.35 15.24
N THR A 77 26.23 27.03 14.12
CA THR A 77 25.22 27.89 13.49
C THR A 77 24.60 27.31 12.22
N ASN A 78 23.29 27.50 12.08
CA ASN A 78 22.49 27.50 10.84
C ASN A 78 23.14 26.91 9.57
N SER A 79 23.21 25.57 9.47
CA SER A 79 22.97 24.94 8.18
C SER A 79 21.46 24.69 8.03
N VAL A 80 20.81 25.47 7.17
CA VAL A 80 19.64 24.94 6.47
C VAL A 80 20.19 23.78 5.63
N ASN A 81 19.67 22.56 5.80
CA ASN A 81 20.14 21.45 5.00
C ASN A 81 19.69 21.66 3.54
N THR A 82 20.61 22.15 2.71
CA THR A 82 20.39 22.46 1.30
C THR A 82 20.60 21.26 0.38
N ASP A 83 20.97 20.10 0.92
CA ASP A 83 21.19 18.91 0.13
C ASP A 83 19.84 18.39 -0.37
N MET A 84 19.66 18.45 -1.70
CA MET A 84 18.44 17.97 -2.36
C MET A 84 18.28 16.44 -2.27
N PHE A 85 19.37 15.74 -1.97
CA PHE A 85 19.45 14.30 -1.79
C PHE A 85 19.59 13.92 -0.30
N PRO A 86 19.10 12.74 0.12
CA PRO A 86 19.52 12.10 1.36
C PRO A 86 21.01 11.68 1.31
N ASP A 87 21.58 11.33 2.46
CA ASP A 87 22.95 10.79 2.59
C ASP A 87 23.14 9.52 1.74
N THR A 88 23.75 9.68 0.56
CA THR A 88 23.98 8.59 -0.39
C THR A 88 25.11 7.66 0.04
N GLU A 89 26.09 8.14 0.82
CA GLU A 89 27.14 7.26 1.37
C GLU A 89 26.54 6.26 2.35
N ALA A 90 25.69 6.71 3.28
CA ALA A 90 24.99 5.84 4.22
C ALA A 90 23.95 4.92 3.56
N ILE A 91 23.36 5.32 2.42
CA ILE A 91 22.43 4.49 1.63
C ILE A 91 23.17 3.35 0.93
N PHE A 92 24.31 3.63 0.29
CA PHE A 92 25.03 2.64 -0.53
C PHE A 92 26.10 1.84 0.22
N ALA A 93 26.38 2.16 1.49
CA ALA A 93 27.38 1.49 2.34
C ALA A 93 27.28 -0.05 2.32
N ASP A 94 26.08 -0.61 2.39
CA ASP A 94 25.85 -2.05 2.16
C ASP A 94 24.45 -2.38 1.62
N LEU A 95 24.19 -3.66 1.35
CA LEU A 95 22.92 -4.14 0.80
C LEU A 95 21.73 -4.03 1.77
N THR A 96 21.98 -4.09 3.07
CA THR A 96 20.98 -3.92 4.14
C THR A 96 20.55 -2.46 4.22
N GLN A 97 21.52 -1.54 4.19
CA GLN A 97 21.29 -0.10 4.14
C GLN A 97 20.49 0.26 2.89
N TRP A 98 20.94 -0.17 1.71
CA TRP A 98 20.25 0.03 0.44
C TRP A 98 18.80 -0.48 0.48
N LYS A 99 18.57 -1.73 0.90
CA LYS A 99 17.21 -2.29 0.97
C LYS A 99 16.34 -1.62 2.03
N THR A 100 16.93 -1.14 3.12
CA THR A 100 16.22 -0.38 4.16
C THR A 100 15.78 0.98 3.65
N TYR A 101 16.62 1.66 2.88
CA TYR A 101 16.29 2.90 2.20
C TYR A 101 15.23 2.69 1.11
N PHE A 102 15.47 1.76 0.17
CA PHE A 102 14.61 1.52 -1.00
C PHE A 102 13.19 1.15 -0.58
N ASN A 103 13.03 0.17 0.31
CA ASN A 103 11.72 -0.31 0.78
C ASN A 103 10.91 0.74 1.58
N ARG A 104 11.51 1.85 1.98
CA ARG A 104 10.83 2.95 2.71
C ARG A 104 10.52 4.15 1.82
N ASN A 105 11.34 4.42 0.80
CA ASN A 105 11.31 5.68 0.06
C ASN A 105 10.98 5.53 -1.43
N VAL A 106 11.16 4.34 -2.02
CA VAL A 106 11.02 4.12 -3.46
C VAL A 106 9.85 3.17 -3.75
N ASN A 107 8.88 3.66 -4.53
CA ASN A 107 7.76 2.89 -5.03
C ASN A 107 7.64 3.10 -6.55
N LEU A 108 8.37 2.32 -7.35
CA LEU A 108 8.43 2.46 -8.81
C LEU A 108 7.07 2.23 -9.53
N SER A 109 6.04 1.72 -8.83
CA SER A 109 4.69 1.61 -9.38
C SER A 109 3.80 2.83 -9.10
N SER A 110 4.24 3.82 -8.31
CA SER A 110 3.45 5.03 -8.08
C SER A 110 3.47 5.98 -9.28
N ASN A 111 2.61 6.99 -9.25
CA ASN A 111 2.79 8.20 -10.04
C ASN A 111 3.79 9.08 -9.26
N PHE A 112 4.97 9.31 -9.85
CA PHE A 112 6.11 10.09 -9.35
C PHE A 112 6.73 10.88 -10.51
N VAL A 113 7.48 11.94 -10.24
CA VAL A 113 8.24 12.70 -11.25
C VAL A 113 9.61 12.04 -11.46
N PRO A 114 9.91 11.47 -12.65
CA PRO A 114 11.21 10.89 -12.95
C PRO A 114 12.20 11.96 -13.44
N LEU A 115 13.42 11.97 -12.89
CA LEU A 115 14.48 12.89 -13.28
C LEU A 115 15.73 12.13 -13.77
N ASN A 116 16.35 12.60 -14.85
CA ASN A 116 17.63 12.08 -15.35
C ASN A 116 18.80 12.40 -14.39
N ASN A 117 20.00 11.92 -14.68
CA ASN A 117 21.16 12.18 -13.81
C ASN A 117 21.69 13.63 -13.85
N GLN A 118 21.08 14.53 -14.62
CA GLN A 118 21.28 15.99 -14.56
C GLN A 118 20.21 16.70 -13.71
N GLY A 119 19.10 16.04 -13.38
CA GLY A 119 17.96 16.61 -12.65
C GLY A 119 16.85 17.16 -13.55
N GLU A 120 16.86 16.83 -14.83
CA GLU A 120 15.83 17.22 -15.81
C GLU A 120 14.74 16.13 -15.89
N GLU A 121 13.49 16.53 -16.09
CA GLU A 121 12.34 15.61 -16.19
C GLU A 121 12.35 14.82 -17.50
N ILE A 122 12.03 13.52 -17.42
CA ILE A 122 12.01 12.56 -18.53
C ILE A 122 10.70 11.73 -18.54
N ASP A 123 10.56 10.75 -19.44
CA ASP A 123 9.44 9.81 -19.35
C ASP A 123 9.66 8.76 -18.23
N LYS A 124 8.56 8.26 -17.63
CA LYS A 124 8.63 7.20 -16.63
C LYS A 124 9.10 5.87 -17.23
N GLY A 125 8.76 5.57 -18.48
CA GLY A 125 9.25 4.41 -19.22
C GLY A 125 10.75 4.48 -19.46
N ASP A 126 11.26 5.64 -19.91
CA ASP A 126 12.69 5.88 -20.08
C ASP A 126 13.44 5.74 -18.75
N PHE A 127 12.96 6.38 -17.68
CA PHE A 127 13.55 6.26 -16.34
C PHE A 127 13.61 4.82 -15.84
N LEU A 128 12.52 4.05 -15.97
CA LEU A 128 12.48 2.65 -15.56
C LEU A 128 13.38 1.78 -16.45
N SER A 129 13.47 2.07 -17.75
CA SER A 129 14.39 1.43 -18.69
C SER A 129 15.85 1.67 -18.30
N ASP A 130 16.23 2.91 -17.99
CA ASP A 130 17.60 3.25 -17.57
C ASP A 130 18.00 2.56 -16.26
N LEU A 131 17.07 2.35 -15.33
CA LEU A 131 17.32 1.52 -14.13
C LEU A 131 17.60 0.04 -14.47
N THR A 132 17.08 -0.51 -15.58
CA THR A 132 17.41 -1.89 -16.01
C THR A 132 18.84 -2.05 -16.54
N SER A 133 19.55 -0.95 -16.86
CA SER A 133 20.96 -0.99 -17.25
C SER A 133 21.88 -1.50 -16.12
N GLY A 134 21.49 -1.26 -14.87
CA GLY A 134 22.32 -1.51 -13.68
C GLY A 134 23.33 -0.40 -13.35
N SER A 135 23.47 0.62 -14.19
CA SER A 135 24.37 1.78 -13.98
C SER A 135 23.77 2.86 -13.06
N PHE A 136 22.46 2.84 -12.82
CA PHE A 136 21.74 3.83 -12.02
C PHE A 136 20.96 3.21 -10.85
N ALA A 137 20.64 4.03 -9.84
CA ALA A 137 19.69 3.74 -8.78
C ALA A 137 18.73 4.93 -8.56
N PRO A 138 17.45 4.70 -8.20
CA PRO A 138 16.51 5.77 -7.92
C PRO A 138 16.71 6.35 -6.52
N ILE A 139 17.00 7.66 -6.43
CA ILE A 139 17.03 8.39 -5.15
C ILE A 139 15.86 9.37 -5.07
N LYS A 140 15.10 9.33 -3.96
CA LYS A 140 14.02 10.28 -3.67
C LYS A 140 14.62 11.59 -3.19
N LEU A 141 14.25 12.69 -3.85
CA LEU A 141 14.67 14.02 -3.43
C LEU A 141 13.96 14.41 -2.12
N LEU A 142 14.60 15.26 -1.32
CA LEU A 142 14.05 15.74 -0.04
C LEU A 142 12.98 16.84 -0.21
N SER A 143 12.59 17.14 -1.44
CA SER A 143 11.40 17.91 -1.81
C SER A 143 10.10 17.20 -1.38
N GLY A 144 9.04 17.97 -1.08
CA GLY A 144 7.75 17.40 -0.68
C GLY A 144 7.04 16.55 -1.76
N THR A 145 7.27 16.85 -3.04
CA THR A 145 6.74 16.07 -4.17
C THR A 145 7.44 14.71 -4.28
N GLU A 146 6.73 13.67 -4.71
CA GLU A 146 7.34 12.38 -5.03
C GLU A 146 8.17 12.47 -6.32
N MET A 147 9.44 12.85 -6.19
CA MET A 147 10.40 12.95 -7.30
C MET A 147 11.56 11.98 -7.09
N TYR A 148 11.88 11.19 -8.11
CA TYR A 148 12.99 10.23 -8.11
C TYR A 148 14.01 10.61 -9.18
N GLN A 149 15.28 10.70 -8.80
CA GLN A 149 16.37 11.00 -9.72
C GLN A 149 17.27 9.78 -9.95
N LEU A 150 17.73 9.60 -11.19
CA LEU A 150 18.76 8.61 -11.54
C LEU A 150 20.10 9.01 -10.93
N TYR A 151 20.59 8.24 -9.97
CA TYR A 151 21.90 8.40 -9.35
C TYR A 151 22.89 7.37 -9.90
N ASP A 152 24.09 7.79 -10.31
CA ASP A 152 25.16 6.92 -10.84
C ASP A 152 25.67 5.95 -9.77
N ILE A 153 25.65 4.65 -10.07
CA ILE A 153 26.17 3.60 -9.19
C ILE A 153 27.28 2.76 -9.82
N GLU A 154 27.82 3.13 -11.00
CA GLU A 154 28.82 2.31 -11.71
C GLU A 154 30.10 2.12 -10.89
N ASN A 155 30.46 3.14 -10.10
CA ASN A 155 31.64 3.15 -9.25
C ASN A 155 31.43 2.39 -7.92
N ILE A 156 30.18 2.06 -7.57
CA ILE A 156 29.83 1.45 -6.28
C ILE A 156 30.16 -0.04 -6.30
N GLN A 157 31.07 -0.45 -5.41
CA GLN A 157 31.66 -1.80 -5.37
C GLN A 157 30.72 -2.89 -4.79
N ASN A 158 29.41 -2.80 -5.08
CA ASN A 158 28.39 -3.69 -4.56
C ASN A 158 27.38 -4.10 -5.64
N GLN A 159 27.76 -5.07 -6.48
CA GLN A 159 26.94 -5.63 -7.57
C GLN A 159 25.55 -6.11 -7.11
N LYS A 160 25.35 -6.40 -5.82
CA LYS A 160 24.05 -6.83 -5.27
C LYS A 160 23.05 -5.68 -5.16
N ILE A 161 23.53 -4.43 -5.04
CA ILE A 161 22.67 -3.23 -5.09
C ILE A 161 22.14 -3.07 -6.51
N SER A 162 23.03 -2.95 -7.50
CA SER A 162 22.68 -2.89 -8.93
C SER A 162 21.74 -4.03 -9.35
N ALA A 163 22.05 -5.29 -9.02
CA ALA A 163 21.16 -6.42 -9.30
C ALA A 163 19.75 -6.29 -8.68
N SER A 164 19.63 -5.70 -7.48
CA SER A 164 18.33 -5.46 -6.86
C SER A 164 17.58 -4.24 -7.41
N VAL A 165 18.29 -3.26 -7.99
CA VAL A 165 17.66 -2.20 -8.78
C VAL A 165 17.08 -2.80 -10.05
N ILE A 166 17.87 -3.59 -10.80
CA ILE A 166 17.43 -4.25 -12.03
C ILE A 166 16.20 -5.13 -11.77
N GLU A 167 16.20 -5.94 -10.69
CA GLU A 167 15.07 -6.80 -10.30
C GLU A 167 13.78 -6.00 -10.05
N ALA A 168 13.88 -4.84 -9.39
CA ALA A 168 12.73 -3.97 -9.13
C ALA A 168 12.29 -3.18 -10.37
N ALA A 169 13.24 -2.74 -11.20
CA ALA A 169 13.01 -1.94 -12.40
C ALA A 169 12.43 -2.76 -13.55
N ASP A 170 12.94 -3.97 -13.82
CA ASP A 170 12.39 -4.88 -14.84
C ASP A 170 10.91 -5.22 -14.55
N LEU A 171 10.59 -5.49 -13.28
CA LEU A 171 9.21 -5.71 -12.86
C LEU A 171 8.35 -4.46 -13.03
N ALA A 172 8.81 -3.29 -12.57
CA ALA A 172 8.05 -2.05 -12.63
C ALA A 172 7.83 -1.59 -14.08
N TYR A 173 8.86 -1.67 -14.93
CA TYR A 173 8.78 -1.38 -16.36
C TYR A 173 7.80 -2.32 -17.05
N ALA A 174 7.90 -3.63 -16.80
CA ALA A 174 7.03 -4.63 -17.41
C ALA A 174 5.55 -4.48 -17.04
N TYR A 175 5.25 -3.90 -15.88
CA TYR A 175 3.89 -3.62 -15.44
C TYR A 175 3.41 -2.25 -15.95
N PHE A 176 4.29 -1.24 -15.96
CA PHE A 176 4.04 0.07 -16.55
C PHE A 176 3.68 0.00 -18.04
N VAL A 177 4.36 -0.84 -18.84
CA VAL A 177 4.01 -1.03 -20.27
C VAL A 177 2.71 -1.81 -20.52
N LYS A 178 1.97 -2.18 -19.46
CA LYS A 178 0.59 -2.67 -19.54
C LYS A 178 -0.43 -1.58 -19.17
N GLU A 179 -0.01 -0.51 -18.49
CA GLU A 179 -0.91 0.60 -18.12
C GLU A 179 -1.41 1.31 -19.39
N GLY A 180 -2.69 1.70 -19.39
CA GLY A 180 -3.40 2.22 -20.58
C GLY A 180 -3.72 1.17 -21.66
N THR A 181 -3.31 -0.11 -21.51
CA THR A 181 -3.67 -1.18 -22.47
C THR A 181 -4.96 -1.88 -22.05
N LYS A 182 -5.72 -2.40 -23.02
CA LYS A 182 -6.99 -3.09 -22.72
C LYS A 182 -6.76 -4.43 -22.01
N LEU A 183 -7.52 -4.71 -20.95
CA LEU A 183 -7.49 -6.03 -20.31
C LEU A 183 -7.90 -7.12 -21.34
N PRO A 184 -7.18 -8.25 -21.45
CA PRO A 184 -7.52 -9.31 -22.40
C PRO A 184 -8.93 -9.88 -22.20
N GLU A 185 -9.54 -10.36 -23.29
CA GLU A 185 -10.86 -10.99 -23.26
C GLU A 185 -10.90 -12.21 -22.32
N PHE A 186 -11.90 -12.26 -21.45
CA PHE A 186 -12.11 -13.30 -20.46
C PHE A 186 -13.58 -13.72 -20.35
N ASN A 187 -13.78 -14.97 -19.95
CA ASN A 187 -15.08 -15.51 -19.57
C ASN A 187 -14.85 -16.57 -18.49
N PHE A 188 -15.11 -16.19 -17.24
CA PHE A 188 -14.79 -16.94 -16.05
C PHE A 188 -16.06 -17.39 -15.32
N SER A 189 -16.00 -18.59 -14.72
CA SER A 189 -16.86 -18.95 -13.60
C SER A 189 -15.98 -19.02 -12.35
N ASP A 190 -16.41 -18.38 -11.27
CA ASP A 190 -15.80 -18.60 -9.96
C ASP A 190 -16.14 -19.99 -9.40
N ILE A 191 -15.49 -20.39 -8.31
CA ILE A 191 -15.73 -21.68 -7.64
C ILE A 191 -17.14 -21.85 -7.03
N ASN A 192 -17.95 -20.79 -7.01
CA ASN A 192 -19.34 -20.79 -6.52
C ASN A 192 -20.37 -20.84 -7.67
N GLY A 193 -19.95 -20.65 -8.92
CA GLY A 193 -20.81 -20.61 -10.11
C GLY A 193 -21.20 -19.21 -10.59
N SER A 194 -20.61 -18.16 -10.03
CA SER A 194 -20.77 -16.77 -10.46
C SER A 194 -19.96 -16.53 -11.74
N ASN A 195 -20.56 -15.92 -12.76
CA ASN A 195 -19.92 -15.74 -14.07
C ASN A 195 -19.49 -14.29 -14.29
N PHE A 196 -18.30 -14.10 -14.86
CA PHE A 196 -17.70 -12.79 -15.14
C PHE A 196 -17.08 -12.78 -16.55
N SER A 197 -17.39 -11.77 -17.35
CA SER A 197 -16.79 -11.51 -18.67
C SER A 197 -16.65 -10.01 -18.88
N ASN A 198 -15.84 -9.57 -19.85
CA ASN A 198 -15.68 -8.14 -20.19
C ASN A 198 -17.03 -7.43 -20.42
N SER A 199 -18.02 -8.15 -20.92
CA SER A 199 -19.40 -7.66 -21.14
C SER A 199 -20.31 -7.65 -19.91
N SER A 200 -19.96 -8.36 -18.82
CA SER A 200 -20.68 -8.30 -17.53
C SER A 200 -19.98 -7.40 -16.51
N THR A 201 -18.80 -6.87 -16.86
CA THR A 201 -17.97 -5.99 -16.04
C THR A 201 -17.61 -4.68 -16.76
N SER A 202 -18.30 -4.35 -17.86
CA SER A 202 -18.17 -3.06 -18.55
C SER A 202 -18.79 -1.94 -17.73
N GLU A 203 -18.28 -0.71 -17.90
CA GLU A 203 -18.76 0.49 -17.18
C GLU A 203 -18.57 0.36 -15.64
N LYS A 204 -17.58 -0.44 -15.21
CA LYS A 204 -17.27 -0.72 -13.80
C LYS A 204 -15.77 -0.87 -13.56
N ILE A 205 -15.28 -0.38 -12.43
CA ILE A 205 -13.89 -0.54 -12.00
C ILE A 205 -13.67 -1.97 -11.52
N ILE A 206 -12.64 -2.66 -12.01
CA ILE A 206 -12.34 -4.04 -11.61
C ILE A 206 -11.03 -4.10 -10.81
N ILE A 207 -11.09 -4.67 -9.61
CA ILE A 207 -9.94 -4.95 -8.75
C ILE A 207 -9.59 -6.42 -8.90
N LEU A 208 -8.67 -6.71 -9.81
CA LEU A 208 -8.30 -8.07 -10.22
C LEU A 208 -7.04 -8.56 -9.48
N THR A 209 -7.15 -9.61 -8.67
CA THR A 209 -6.02 -10.17 -7.91
C THR A 209 -5.58 -11.55 -8.44
N CYS A 210 -4.34 -11.64 -8.93
CA CYS A 210 -3.70 -12.85 -9.43
C CYS A 210 -2.86 -13.51 -8.31
N TRP A 211 -3.19 -14.75 -7.91
CA TRP A 211 -2.55 -15.40 -6.75
C TRP A 211 -2.39 -16.94 -6.87
N LYS A 212 -1.57 -17.55 -5.99
CA LYS A 212 -1.36 -19.02 -5.92
C LYS A 212 -1.31 -19.51 -4.48
N ILE A 213 -1.77 -20.74 -4.24
CA ILE A 213 -1.74 -21.39 -2.91
C ILE A 213 -0.29 -21.54 -2.40
N ASP A 214 0.66 -21.83 -3.29
CA ASP A 214 2.07 -22.01 -2.88
C ASP A 214 2.83 -20.68 -2.67
N SER A 215 2.20 -19.52 -2.90
CA SER A 215 2.79 -18.19 -2.61
C SER A 215 2.49 -17.73 -1.17
N LYS A 216 3.50 -17.80 -0.30
CA LYS A 216 3.44 -17.26 1.07
C LYS A 216 3.04 -15.78 1.12
N LYS A 217 3.54 -14.96 0.18
CA LYS A 217 3.21 -13.52 0.09
C LYS A 217 1.72 -13.34 -0.21
N SER A 218 1.18 -14.08 -1.17
CA SER A 218 -0.25 -14.03 -1.52
C SER A 218 -1.12 -14.31 -0.29
N ILE A 219 -0.83 -15.40 0.43
CA ILE A 219 -1.60 -15.78 1.63
C ILE A 219 -1.47 -14.76 2.76
N SER A 220 -0.30 -14.11 2.92
CA SER A 220 -0.13 -13.08 3.95
C SER A 220 -0.95 -11.81 3.71
N GLU A 221 -1.31 -11.53 2.45
CA GLU A 221 -2.07 -10.33 2.09
C GLU A 221 -3.59 -10.52 2.21
N PHE A 222 -4.09 -11.76 2.34
CA PHE A 222 -5.53 -12.10 2.42
C PHE A 222 -6.32 -11.26 3.44
N SER A 223 -5.81 -11.11 4.67
CA SER A 223 -6.53 -10.35 5.72
C SER A 223 -6.67 -8.86 5.38
N ARG A 224 -5.76 -8.32 4.58
CA ARG A 224 -5.79 -6.93 4.13
C ARG A 224 -6.61 -6.77 2.84
N LEU A 225 -6.52 -7.73 1.92
CA LEU A 225 -7.39 -7.82 0.75
C LEU A 225 -8.88 -7.98 1.13
N ASN A 226 -9.19 -8.73 2.19
CA ASN A 226 -10.55 -8.80 2.74
C ASN A 226 -10.98 -7.41 3.27
N LYS A 227 -10.18 -6.74 4.12
CA LYS A 227 -10.50 -5.38 4.59
C LYS A 227 -10.66 -4.35 3.46
N LEU A 228 -9.90 -4.50 2.38
CA LEU A 228 -10.00 -3.66 1.19
C LEU A 228 -11.31 -3.91 0.44
N TYR A 229 -11.71 -5.18 0.28
CA TYR A 229 -13.04 -5.54 -0.21
C TYR A 229 -14.15 -4.97 0.70
N ASP A 230 -14.02 -5.11 2.02
CA ASP A 230 -15.00 -4.59 3.00
C ASP A 230 -15.18 -3.05 2.93
N LYS A 231 -14.15 -2.30 2.50
CA LYS A 231 -14.24 -0.85 2.23
C LYS A 231 -15.10 -0.54 0.99
N TYR A 232 -15.12 -1.43 0.01
CA TYR A 232 -15.68 -1.18 -1.33
C TYR A 232 -16.88 -2.07 -1.71
N GLU A 233 -17.25 -3.09 -0.91
CA GLU A 233 -18.35 -4.03 -1.23
C GLU A 233 -19.75 -3.39 -1.29
N ALA A 234 -19.88 -2.13 -0.85
CA ALA A 234 -21.11 -1.34 -0.92
C ALA A 234 -21.24 -0.49 -2.21
N TYR A 235 -20.22 -0.43 -3.06
CA TYR A 235 -20.23 0.36 -4.31
C TYR A 235 -20.55 -0.58 -5.49
N GLU A 236 -21.74 -0.46 -6.06
CA GLU A 236 -22.19 -1.37 -7.14
C GLU A 236 -21.28 -1.34 -8.38
N ASP A 237 -20.54 -0.25 -8.58
CA ASP A 237 -19.67 0.01 -9.73
C ASP A 237 -18.22 -0.46 -9.55
N VAL A 238 -17.91 -1.13 -8.43
CA VAL A 238 -16.59 -1.71 -8.14
C VAL A 238 -16.71 -3.23 -8.02
N ILE A 239 -16.01 -3.97 -8.88
CA ILE A 239 -15.98 -5.44 -8.88
C ILE A 239 -14.64 -5.92 -8.34
N PHE A 240 -14.66 -6.62 -7.20
CA PHE A 240 -13.50 -7.38 -6.73
C PHE A 240 -13.54 -8.79 -7.31
N LEU A 241 -12.44 -9.20 -7.93
CA LEU A 241 -12.30 -10.51 -8.57
C LEU A 241 -10.90 -11.06 -8.30
N SER A 242 -10.79 -12.34 -7.95
CA SER A 242 -9.49 -13.01 -7.88
C SER A 242 -9.41 -14.19 -8.84
N ILE A 243 -8.22 -14.38 -9.40
CA ILE A 243 -7.91 -15.48 -10.31
C ILE A 243 -6.68 -16.21 -9.80
N SER A 244 -6.71 -17.54 -9.88
CA SER A 244 -5.61 -18.40 -9.42
C SER A 244 -5.33 -19.53 -10.39
N SER A 245 -4.06 -19.93 -10.49
CA SER A 245 -3.62 -21.08 -11.29
C SER A 245 -4.04 -22.42 -10.69
N ASP A 246 -4.32 -22.45 -9.39
CA ASP A 246 -4.58 -23.70 -8.69
C ASP A 246 -5.89 -24.36 -9.15
N LYS A 247 -5.88 -25.69 -9.18
CA LYS A 247 -7.04 -26.51 -9.54
C LYS A 247 -8.20 -26.20 -8.60
N SER A 248 -9.41 -26.05 -9.11
CA SER A 248 -10.63 -25.77 -8.31
C SER A 248 -10.74 -26.66 -7.03
N SER A 249 -10.44 -27.96 -7.14
CA SER A 249 -10.45 -28.88 -6.00
C SER A 249 -9.42 -28.58 -4.91
N LYS A 250 -8.25 -28.03 -5.24
CA LYS A 250 -7.29 -27.51 -4.25
C LYS A 250 -7.81 -26.23 -3.59
N LEU A 251 -8.33 -25.30 -4.39
CA LEU A 251 -8.82 -24.00 -3.91
C LEU A 251 -9.97 -24.18 -2.92
N LEU A 252 -10.97 -25.00 -3.26
CA LEU A 252 -12.05 -25.38 -2.36
C LEU A 252 -11.52 -25.94 -1.04
N GLN A 253 -10.58 -26.89 -1.07
CA GLN A 253 -9.99 -27.45 0.16
C GLN A 253 -9.20 -26.41 0.97
N PHE A 254 -8.46 -25.53 0.29
CA PHE A 254 -7.63 -24.50 0.92
C PHE A 254 -8.48 -23.43 1.61
N LEU A 255 -9.52 -22.95 0.95
CA LEU A 255 -10.39 -21.87 1.44
C LEU A 255 -11.26 -22.30 2.63
N THR A 256 -11.52 -23.61 2.82
CA THR A 256 -12.10 -24.10 4.11
C THR A 256 -11.24 -23.79 5.36
N LYS A 257 -9.98 -23.36 5.18
CA LYS A 257 -9.02 -23.05 6.24
C LYS A 257 -8.47 -21.63 6.16
N LYS A 258 -8.85 -20.86 5.13
CA LYS A 258 -8.31 -19.54 4.81
C LYS A 258 -9.41 -18.67 4.22
N GLU A 259 -9.87 -17.74 5.04
CA GLU A 259 -10.91 -16.78 4.69
C GLU A 259 -10.44 -15.85 3.56
N PHE A 260 -11.23 -15.79 2.49
CA PHE A 260 -11.06 -14.88 1.37
C PHE A 260 -12.48 -14.48 0.93
N ARG A 261 -12.81 -13.18 0.99
CA ARG A 261 -14.22 -12.73 0.99
C ARG A 261 -14.87 -12.56 -0.38
N TYR A 262 -14.08 -12.43 -1.45
CA TYR A 262 -14.57 -12.10 -2.80
C TYR A 262 -14.27 -13.22 -3.82
N PRO A 263 -14.92 -13.22 -5.02
CA PRO A 263 -14.87 -14.32 -5.98
C PRO A 263 -13.48 -14.86 -6.31
N VAL A 264 -13.40 -16.18 -6.46
CA VAL A 264 -12.16 -16.91 -6.79
C VAL A 264 -12.38 -17.77 -8.03
N VAL A 265 -11.71 -17.42 -9.12
CA VAL A 265 -11.66 -18.22 -10.35
C VAL A 265 -10.47 -19.17 -10.28
N ALA A 266 -10.72 -20.45 -10.54
CA ALA A 266 -9.70 -21.49 -10.56
C ALA A 266 -9.01 -21.64 -11.92
N ASP A 267 -7.90 -22.39 -11.95
CA ASP A 267 -7.28 -22.93 -13.17
C ASP A 267 -6.69 -21.90 -14.17
N GLN A 268 -6.51 -20.63 -13.78
CA GLN A 268 -6.13 -19.50 -14.65
C GLN A 268 -4.62 -19.33 -14.92
N GLU A 269 -3.81 -20.40 -14.86
CA GLU A 269 -2.34 -20.31 -15.08
C GLU A 269 -1.98 -19.65 -16.41
N SER A 270 -2.59 -20.09 -17.52
CA SER A 270 -2.28 -19.58 -18.86
C SER A 270 -2.82 -18.18 -19.10
N TYR A 271 -3.98 -17.81 -18.53
CA TYR A 271 -4.48 -16.44 -18.64
C TYR A 271 -3.58 -15.45 -17.88
N MET A 272 -3.21 -15.76 -16.63
CA MET A 272 -2.29 -14.91 -15.85
C MET A 272 -0.91 -14.80 -16.52
N LYS A 273 -0.34 -15.91 -16.98
CA LYS A 273 1.03 -15.95 -17.52
C LYS A 273 1.14 -15.48 -18.97
N ASP A 274 0.20 -15.89 -19.82
CA ASP A 274 0.33 -15.76 -21.28
C ASP A 274 -0.59 -14.67 -21.87
N GLN A 275 -1.51 -14.07 -21.09
CA GLN A 275 -2.37 -12.96 -21.53
C GLN A 275 -2.16 -11.68 -20.71
N ILE A 276 -2.11 -11.78 -19.37
CA ILE A 276 -1.75 -10.63 -18.50
C ILE A 276 -0.23 -10.45 -18.40
N GLU A 277 0.57 -11.51 -18.60
CA GLU A 277 2.02 -11.54 -18.39
C GLU A 277 2.45 -11.26 -16.93
N VAL A 278 1.68 -11.79 -15.98
CA VAL A 278 2.00 -11.74 -14.53
C VAL A 278 3.38 -12.35 -14.26
N ARG A 279 4.31 -11.53 -13.77
CA ARG A 279 5.70 -11.95 -13.47
C ARG A 279 5.88 -12.54 -12.07
N GLN A 280 5.07 -12.12 -11.09
CA GLN A 280 5.12 -12.69 -9.73
C GLN A 280 3.77 -12.72 -9.00
N TYR A 281 3.71 -13.41 -7.86
CA TYR A 281 2.47 -13.67 -7.11
C TYR A 281 2.57 -13.25 -5.63
N PRO A 282 1.71 -12.33 -5.14
CA PRO A 282 0.54 -11.80 -5.82
C PRO A 282 0.90 -10.72 -6.84
N THR A 283 -0.03 -10.47 -7.74
CA THR A 283 -0.08 -9.27 -8.59
C THR A 283 -1.53 -8.79 -8.61
N HIS A 284 -1.74 -7.48 -8.57
CA HIS A 284 -3.06 -6.86 -8.59
C HIS A 284 -3.14 -5.87 -9.74
N LEU A 285 -4.31 -5.82 -10.37
CA LEU A 285 -4.62 -4.84 -11.41
C LEU A 285 -5.82 -4.01 -10.96
N ILE A 286 -5.76 -2.72 -11.25
CA ILE A 286 -6.92 -1.83 -11.30
C ILE A 286 -7.25 -1.69 -12.78
N ILE A 287 -8.51 -1.97 -13.14
CA ILE A 287 -9.03 -1.80 -14.49
C ILE A 287 -10.13 -0.73 -14.45
N ASP A 288 -10.10 0.20 -15.40
CA ASP A 288 -11.05 1.31 -15.52
C ASP A 288 -12.43 0.88 -16.06
N GLU A 289 -13.37 1.84 -16.09
CA GLU A 289 -14.75 1.63 -16.57
C GLU A 289 -14.82 1.25 -18.07
N ASP A 290 -13.84 1.69 -18.87
CA ASP A 290 -13.69 1.33 -20.29
C ASP A 290 -13.10 -0.08 -20.48
N GLY A 291 -12.51 -0.69 -19.45
CA GLY A 291 -11.86 -2.00 -19.48
C GLY A 291 -10.36 -1.99 -19.77
N ASN A 292 -9.66 -0.89 -19.53
CA ASN A 292 -8.21 -0.75 -19.67
C ASN A 292 -7.51 -0.85 -18.31
N ILE A 293 -6.27 -1.34 -18.30
CA ILE A 293 -5.46 -1.49 -17.09
C ILE A 293 -4.97 -0.10 -16.68
N GLU A 294 -5.55 0.46 -15.62
CA GLU A 294 -5.12 1.74 -15.05
C GLU A 294 -3.84 1.57 -14.23
N LYS A 295 -3.72 0.49 -13.45
CA LYS A 295 -2.53 0.21 -12.63
C LYS A 295 -2.23 -1.27 -12.53
N MET A 296 -0.96 -1.66 -12.53
CA MET A 296 -0.53 -3.04 -12.29
C MET A 296 0.58 -3.09 -11.22
N VAL A 297 0.32 -3.78 -10.10
CA VAL A 297 1.13 -3.69 -8.88
C VAL A 297 1.41 -5.06 -8.24
N SER A 298 2.42 -5.14 -7.40
CA SER A 298 2.92 -6.43 -6.87
C SER A 298 2.58 -6.73 -5.41
N SER A 299 1.80 -5.86 -4.75
CA SER A 299 1.35 -6.03 -3.37
C SER A 299 0.12 -5.20 -3.05
N VAL A 300 -0.66 -5.64 -2.06
CA VAL A 300 -1.81 -4.90 -1.53
C VAL A 300 -1.45 -3.50 -1.00
N SER A 301 -0.22 -3.27 -0.53
CA SER A 301 0.25 -1.91 -0.16
C SER A 301 0.26 -0.95 -1.35
N GLN A 302 0.71 -1.42 -2.51
CA GLN A 302 0.75 -0.62 -3.73
C GLN A 302 -0.65 -0.46 -4.34
N LEU A 303 -1.52 -1.48 -4.17
CA LEU A 303 -2.91 -1.44 -4.60
C LEU A 303 -3.71 -0.39 -3.80
N GLU A 304 -3.58 -0.38 -2.48
CA GLU A 304 -4.22 0.61 -1.61
C GLU A 304 -3.78 2.04 -1.96
N ALA A 305 -2.46 2.28 -2.08
CA ALA A 305 -1.93 3.60 -2.43
C ALA A 305 -2.34 4.07 -3.84
N ALA A 306 -2.54 3.15 -4.79
CA ALA A 306 -3.08 3.47 -6.12
C ALA A 306 -4.59 3.80 -6.06
N LEU A 307 -5.38 3.02 -5.32
CA LEU A 307 -6.80 3.28 -5.12
C LEU A 307 -7.09 4.57 -4.32
N GLU A 308 -6.16 4.97 -3.45
CA GLU A 308 -6.21 6.25 -2.75
C GLU A 308 -6.02 7.42 -3.73
N LYS A 309 -4.91 7.44 -4.51
CA LYS A 309 -4.68 8.47 -5.54
C LYS A 309 -5.73 8.51 -6.67
N ILE A 310 -6.43 7.41 -6.95
CA ILE A 310 -7.54 7.36 -7.93
C ILE A 310 -8.88 7.86 -7.33
N ALA A 311 -9.02 7.81 -6.00
CA ALA A 311 -10.21 8.31 -5.28
C ALA A 311 -10.06 9.77 -4.78
N GLU A 312 -8.85 10.33 -4.82
CA GLU A 312 -8.62 11.76 -4.68
C GLU A 312 -9.23 12.49 -5.89
N PRO A 313 -10.15 13.47 -5.69
CA PRO A 313 -10.66 14.27 -6.80
C PRO A 313 -9.53 15.14 -7.35
N ASP A 314 -9.42 15.24 -8.67
CA ASP A 314 -8.44 16.13 -9.30
C ASP A 314 -8.79 17.59 -8.99
N LEU A 315 -8.03 18.18 -8.06
CA LEU A 315 -8.26 19.55 -7.61
C LEU A 315 -7.86 20.60 -8.66
N THR A 316 -7.21 20.21 -9.77
CA THR A 316 -6.83 21.15 -10.83
C THR A 316 -8.02 21.58 -11.70
N ASP A 317 -9.00 20.69 -11.92
CA ASP A 317 -10.24 21.01 -12.65
C ASP A 317 -11.15 22.02 -11.90
N LEU A 318 -10.93 22.25 -10.60
CA LEU A 318 -11.75 23.15 -9.78
C LEU A 318 -11.33 24.63 -9.82
N GLU A 319 -10.08 24.94 -10.16
CA GLU A 319 -9.62 26.35 -10.26
C GLU A 319 -10.06 27.03 -11.57
N GLU A 320 -10.47 26.27 -12.61
CA GLU A 320 -11.01 26.86 -13.84
C GLU A 320 -12.50 27.23 -13.76
N GLU A 321 -13.34 26.54 -12.97
CA GLU A 321 -14.79 26.85 -12.89
C GLU A 321 -15.15 28.01 -11.95
N GLU A 322 -14.36 28.35 -10.92
CA GLU A 322 -14.60 29.58 -10.11
C GLU A 322 -14.15 30.88 -10.81
N GLY A 323 -13.62 30.80 -12.04
CA GLY A 323 -13.07 31.92 -12.79
C GLY A 323 -14.01 32.66 -13.77
N MET A 324 -15.31 32.35 -13.81
CA MET A 324 -16.23 32.75 -14.91
C MET A 324 -17.54 33.44 -14.48
#